data_AF-A0AAV0XX31-F1
#
_entry.id   AF-A0AAV0XX31-F1
#
_cell.length_a   1.000
_cell.length_b   1.000
_cell.length_c   1.000
_cell.angle_alpha   90.00
_cell.angle_beta   90.00
_cell.angle_gamma   90.00
#
_symmetry.space_group_name_H-M   'P 1'
#
loop_
_entity.id
_entity.type
_entity.pdbx_description
1 polymer ?
#
loop_
_entity_poly.entity_id
_entity_poly.type
_entity_poly.pdbx_seq_one_letter_code
_entity_poly.pdbx_strand_id
1 'polypeptide(L)'
;MYKCDQCPSVFSAKRNLVAHQKKHAGVRFPCTACPSTFSYKNNLNKHLKNIHGIVSAHLRPLPAAPIIDQTARPSVIQFAPRIVAPDSETGDSCVIIEDDDTAPAFSFDAMLKYTAIKLELLSDYEMLLMIENGIRGGLTQASMRYAKPNNERTPDYNPADLKSWLVYQDCNNLYGWAMSQYMPYGGFKWVNPSLNGLADLNATSPIGRIYEVDITYPKELHDKHNDLPYLPQNSIPPGSKVQKLMATFKPKKNYVVHYRNLQQALNNGLIVEKVHRVVQFKQSPWLAPHIALNTEMRKKAKNEFEKDFFKLLNNAVFGKTMENVRKRMEMKLVSCDRRLQKLINKSTFNYCTTYSENLNAVTLENKIINFCKPIYIGLAVLDISKSLIYDYHYNVMQKHYGDKIELMYTDTDSLVYYIQTDDFYEDLKNNNNLFNRMDTSNLPEDHPCFISERKKIPEEMDVKRENVSIRSFKHQLMTIKSNKLTFNNFDDKRVILEDKIHTLAHGHYSLK
;
A
#
# COMPACT_ATOMS: atom_id res chain seq x y z
N MET A 1 26.58 -42.88 -23.80
CA MET A 1 27.23 -42.48 -22.53
C MET A 1 27.22 -40.96 -22.41
N TYR A 2 26.87 -40.40 -21.25
CA TYR A 2 26.74 -38.96 -21.00
C TYR A 2 27.90 -38.48 -20.12
N LYS A 3 28.75 -37.59 -20.63
CA LYS A 3 29.96 -37.10 -19.94
C LYS A 3 29.68 -35.78 -19.21
N CYS A 4 30.27 -35.59 -18.03
CA CYS A 4 30.25 -34.29 -17.36
C CYS A 4 31.29 -33.34 -17.99
N ASP A 5 30.90 -32.09 -18.13
CA ASP A 5 31.68 -30.96 -18.63
C ASP A 5 32.63 -30.36 -17.59
N GLN A 6 32.42 -30.67 -16.30
CA GLN A 6 33.21 -30.13 -15.18
C GLN A 6 34.05 -31.18 -14.45
N CYS A 7 33.94 -32.46 -14.81
CA CYS A 7 34.82 -33.51 -14.30
C CYS A 7 34.86 -34.74 -15.22
N PRO A 8 35.79 -35.68 -15.02
CA PRO A 8 35.95 -36.87 -15.89
C PRO A 8 34.82 -37.91 -15.80
N SER A 9 33.76 -37.67 -15.03
CA SER A 9 32.71 -38.66 -14.76
C SER A 9 31.82 -38.92 -15.98
N VAL A 10 31.53 -40.20 -16.23
CA VAL A 10 30.68 -40.65 -17.34
C VAL A 10 29.51 -41.47 -16.82
N PHE A 11 28.31 -41.18 -17.31
CA PHE A 11 27.06 -41.77 -16.84
C PHE A 11 26.32 -42.52 -17.94
N SER A 12 25.66 -43.61 -17.56
CA SER A 12 24.85 -44.44 -18.47
C SER A 12 23.52 -43.77 -18.87
N ALA A 13 23.00 -42.82 -18.10
CA ALA A 13 21.72 -42.14 -18.36
C ALA A 13 21.78 -40.63 -18.07
N LYS A 14 21.09 -39.83 -18.89
CA LYS A 14 21.05 -38.35 -18.80
C LYS A 14 20.59 -37.85 -17.43
N ARG A 15 19.61 -38.54 -16.80
CA ARG A 15 19.12 -38.21 -15.44
C ARG A 15 20.23 -38.25 -14.37
N ASN A 16 21.19 -39.16 -14.52
CA ASN A 16 22.28 -39.34 -13.56
C ASN A 16 23.35 -38.25 -13.75
N LEU A 17 23.63 -37.85 -14.99
CA LEU A 17 24.49 -36.69 -15.28
C LEU A 17 23.92 -35.40 -14.71
N VAL A 18 22.62 -35.14 -14.91
CA VAL A 18 21.94 -33.93 -14.39
C VAL A 18 21.92 -33.91 -12.85
N ALA A 19 21.76 -35.06 -12.20
CA ALA A 19 21.85 -35.15 -10.74
C ALA A 19 23.29 -34.92 -10.22
N HIS A 20 24.29 -35.39 -10.96
CA HIS A 20 25.69 -35.20 -10.65
C HIS A 20 26.14 -33.73 -10.81
N GLN A 21 25.72 -33.04 -11.88
CA GLN A 21 26.07 -31.63 -12.13
C GLN A 21 25.59 -30.69 -11.01
N LYS A 22 24.53 -31.05 -10.27
CA LYS A 22 24.08 -30.30 -9.09
C LYS A 22 25.09 -30.28 -7.94
N LYS A 23 26.05 -31.21 -7.90
CA LYS A 23 27.17 -31.17 -6.95
C LYS A 23 28.12 -30.01 -7.23
N HIS A 24 28.39 -29.74 -8.52
CA HIS A 24 29.24 -28.63 -8.92
C HIS A 24 28.60 -27.27 -8.64
N ALA A 25 27.27 -27.18 -8.71
CA ALA A 25 26.51 -25.96 -8.39
C ALA A 25 26.35 -25.66 -6.89
N GLY A 26 26.98 -26.44 -5.99
CA GLY A 26 26.98 -26.16 -4.54
C GLY A 26 25.61 -26.21 -3.85
N VAL A 27 24.59 -26.81 -4.47
CA VAL A 27 23.21 -26.78 -3.98
C VAL A 27 23.09 -27.57 -2.67
N ARG A 28 22.76 -26.88 -1.57
CA ARG A 28 22.49 -27.48 -0.25
C ARG A 28 21.02 -27.33 0.13
N PHE A 29 20.50 -28.36 0.82
CA PHE A 29 19.13 -28.46 1.31
C PHE A 29 19.13 -28.32 2.84
N PRO A 30 18.81 -27.14 3.40
CA PRO A 30 18.76 -26.93 4.85
C PRO A 30 17.49 -27.53 5.45
N CYS A 31 17.59 -28.01 6.70
CA CYS A 31 16.43 -28.35 7.50
C CYS A 31 15.77 -27.07 8.03
N THR A 32 14.43 -27.01 8.03
CA THR A 32 13.69 -25.86 8.57
C THR A 32 13.44 -25.96 10.08
N ALA A 33 13.72 -27.12 10.68
CA ALA A 33 13.52 -27.38 12.11
C ALA A 33 14.83 -27.42 12.91
N CYS A 34 16.00 -27.47 12.25
CA CYS A 34 17.31 -27.44 12.91
C CYS A 34 18.42 -26.91 11.99
N PRO A 35 19.63 -26.62 12.52
CA PRO A 35 20.74 -26.06 11.73
C PRO A 35 21.39 -26.99 10.69
N SER A 36 20.90 -28.23 10.53
CA SER A 36 21.54 -29.24 9.68
C SER A 36 21.33 -28.98 8.18
N THR A 37 22.35 -29.24 7.35
CA THR A 37 22.30 -29.09 5.89
C THR A 37 22.70 -30.37 5.15
N PHE A 38 22.05 -30.64 4.01
CA PHE A 38 22.24 -31.88 3.25
C PHE A 38 22.52 -31.62 1.78
N SER A 39 23.36 -32.44 1.14
CA SER A 39 23.68 -32.32 -0.29
C SER A 39 22.60 -32.86 -1.22
N TYR A 40 21.61 -33.59 -0.69
CA TYR A 40 20.54 -34.22 -1.47
C TYR A 40 19.19 -34.17 -0.76
N LYS A 41 18.12 -33.91 -1.52
CA LYS A 41 16.74 -33.86 -1.02
C LYS A 41 16.30 -35.15 -0.32
N ASN A 42 16.72 -36.32 -0.82
CA ASN A 42 16.37 -37.60 -0.18
C ASN A 42 17.00 -37.76 1.21
N ASN A 43 18.18 -37.17 1.45
CA ASN A 43 18.83 -37.23 2.76
C ASN A 43 18.14 -36.28 3.76
N LEU A 44 17.74 -35.08 3.31
CA LEU A 44 16.91 -34.18 4.11
C LEU A 44 15.55 -34.84 4.46
N ASN A 45 14.89 -35.50 3.51
CA ASN A 45 13.62 -36.19 3.77
C ASN A 45 13.77 -37.32 4.80
N LYS A 46 14.86 -38.09 4.75
CA LYS A 46 15.17 -39.11 5.77
C LYS A 46 15.42 -38.46 7.13
N HIS A 47 16.16 -37.36 7.18
CA HIS A 47 16.40 -36.60 8.41
C HIS A 47 15.11 -36.04 9.01
N LEU A 48 14.25 -35.39 8.20
CA LEU A 48 12.95 -34.87 8.64
C LEU A 48 12.02 -35.97 9.17
N LYS A 49 12.02 -37.13 8.51
CA LYS A 49 11.24 -38.29 8.95
C LYS A 49 11.76 -38.89 10.26
N ASN A 50 13.07 -39.07 10.39
CA ASN A 50 13.66 -39.83 11.50
C ASN A 50 13.96 -38.99 12.74
N ILE A 51 14.28 -37.70 12.57
CA ILE A 51 14.66 -36.79 13.68
C ILE A 51 13.48 -35.92 14.10
N HIS A 52 12.62 -35.51 13.15
CA HIS A 52 11.53 -34.58 13.40
C HIS A 52 10.13 -35.21 13.25
N GLY A 53 10.00 -36.48 12.82
CA GLY A 53 8.71 -37.14 12.62
C GLY A 53 7.85 -36.53 11.49
N ILE A 54 8.41 -35.65 10.67
CA ILE A 54 7.67 -34.89 9.64
C ILE A 54 7.58 -35.72 8.37
N VAL A 55 6.37 -36.14 8.00
CA VAL A 55 6.11 -36.82 6.72
C VAL A 55 5.71 -35.76 5.68
N SER A 56 6.64 -35.50 4.77
CA SER A 56 6.48 -34.66 3.56
C SER A 56 6.24 -33.15 3.80
N ALA A 57 7.31 -32.44 4.17
CA ALA A 57 7.42 -31.01 3.90
C ALA A 57 8.17 -30.82 2.57
N HIS A 58 7.47 -30.44 1.50
CA HIS A 58 8.05 -30.06 0.22
C HIS A 58 8.40 -28.57 0.23
N LEU A 59 9.63 -28.21 0.64
CA LEU A 59 10.21 -26.91 0.29
C LEU A 59 11.27 -27.11 -0.80
N ARG A 60 11.14 -26.36 -1.90
CA ARG A 60 12.14 -26.28 -2.99
C ARG A 60 12.53 -24.82 -3.23
N PRO A 61 13.73 -24.58 -3.78
CA PRO A 61 14.36 -23.26 -3.85
C PRO A 61 13.61 -22.33 -4.79
N LEU A 62 13.76 -21.02 -4.53
CA LEU A 62 13.30 -19.94 -5.40
C LEU A 62 13.67 -20.23 -6.86
N PRO A 63 12.71 -20.10 -7.81
CA PRO A 63 13.02 -20.23 -9.22
C PRO A 63 13.98 -19.10 -9.64
N ALA A 64 14.91 -19.44 -10.54
CA ALA A 64 15.61 -18.44 -11.34
C ALA A 64 14.58 -17.56 -12.07
N ALA A 65 14.95 -16.30 -12.32
CA ALA A 65 14.09 -15.27 -12.92
C ALA A 65 13.21 -15.83 -14.07
N PRO A 66 11.92 -15.48 -14.12
CA PRO A 66 11.00 -15.99 -15.14
C PRO A 66 11.52 -15.65 -16.54
N ILE A 67 11.39 -16.61 -17.46
CA ILE A 67 11.63 -16.37 -18.89
C ILE A 67 10.51 -15.44 -19.36
N ILE A 68 10.86 -14.18 -19.63
CA ILE A 68 9.94 -13.16 -20.15
C ILE A 68 9.83 -13.37 -21.65
N ASP A 69 8.60 -13.55 -22.14
CA ASP A 69 8.32 -13.39 -23.56
C ASP A 69 8.30 -11.90 -23.91
N GLN A 70 9.41 -11.39 -24.42
CA GLN A 70 9.58 -9.99 -24.83
C GLN A 70 8.93 -9.68 -26.19
N THR A 71 8.23 -10.64 -26.82
CA THR A 71 7.62 -10.45 -28.14
C THR A 71 6.20 -9.85 -28.10
N ALA A 72 5.63 -9.62 -26.92
CA ALA A 72 4.32 -9.01 -26.77
C ALA A 72 4.37 -7.48 -26.98
N ARG A 73 3.57 -6.97 -27.92
CA ARG A 73 3.30 -5.52 -28.08
C ARG A 73 2.79 -4.95 -26.74
N PRO A 74 3.08 -3.68 -26.40
CA PRO A 74 2.55 -3.06 -25.18
C PRO A 74 1.02 -3.20 -25.16
N SER A 75 0.55 -3.93 -24.16
CA SER A 75 -0.88 -4.16 -23.93
C SER A 75 -1.48 -2.94 -23.24
N VAL A 76 -2.69 -2.58 -23.66
CA VAL A 76 -3.43 -1.42 -23.13
C VAL A 76 -4.63 -1.96 -22.35
N ILE A 77 -4.84 -1.47 -21.12
CA ILE A 77 -6.10 -1.67 -20.41
C ILE A 77 -7.10 -0.62 -20.92
N GLN A 78 -8.23 -1.10 -21.40
CA GLN A 78 -9.41 -0.31 -21.77
C GLN A 78 -10.66 -1.13 -21.46
N PHE A 79 -11.81 -0.48 -21.34
CA PHE A 79 -13.07 -1.20 -21.18
C PHE A 79 -13.31 -2.13 -22.39
N ALA A 80 -13.60 -3.40 -22.14
CA ALA A 80 -13.99 -4.36 -23.16
C ALA A 80 -15.25 -5.10 -22.69
N PRO A 81 -16.40 -4.98 -23.38
CA PRO A 81 -17.58 -5.76 -23.04
C PRO A 81 -17.29 -7.24 -23.28
N ARG A 82 -17.29 -8.06 -22.22
CA ARG A 82 -17.16 -9.52 -22.36
C ARG A 82 -18.52 -10.10 -22.75
N ILE A 83 -18.58 -10.68 -23.95
CA ILE A 83 -19.64 -11.62 -24.32
C ILE A 83 -19.17 -12.98 -23.82
N VAL A 84 -19.78 -13.48 -22.74
CA VAL A 84 -19.55 -14.86 -22.29
C VAL A 84 -20.22 -15.78 -23.31
N ALA A 85 -19.43 -16.40 -24.17
CA ALA A 85 -19.91 -17.55 -24.94
C ALA A 85 -19.97 -18.77 -24.00
N PRO A 86 -21.06 -19.56 -24.00
CA PRO A 86 -21.12 -20.77 -23.18
C PRO A 86 -20.09 -21.78 -23.68
N ASP A 87 -19.23 -22.27 -22.78
CA ASP A 87 -18.31 -23.36 -23.06
C ASP A 87 -19.11 -24.62 -23.45
N SER A 88 -18.94 -25.08 -24.68
CA SER A 88 -19.68 -26.19 -25.28
C SER A 88 -18.94 -27.52 -25.24
N GLU A 89 -17.98 -27.72 -24.33
CA GLU A 89 -17.28 -29.00 -24.20
C GLU A 89 -17.02 -29.35 -22.74
N THR A 90 -17.65 -30.45 -22.29
CA THR A 90 -17.67 -31.04 -20.94
C THR A 90 -18.66 -30.39 -19.97
N GLY A 91 -19.79 -31.08 -19.74
CA GLY A 91 -20.88 -30.69 -18.83
C GLY A 91 -20.54 -30.70 -17.33
N ASP A 92 -19.32 -30.30 -16.96
CA ASP A 92 -18.95 -29.95 -15.60
C ASP A 92 -18.93 -28.43 -15.50
N SER A 93 -19.80 -27.85 -14.67
CA SER A 93 -19.80 -26.42 -14.39
C SER A 93 -18.50 -26.01 -13.71
N CYS A 94 -17.52 -25.61 -14.52
CA CYS A 94 -16.36 -24.87 -14.06
C CYS A 94 -16.86 -23.49 -13.66
N VAL A 95 -17.23 -23.30 -12.39
CA VAL A 95 -17.40 -21.96 -11.84
C VAL A 95 -16.00 -21.36 -11.70
N ILE A 96 -15.51 -20.77 -12.79
CA ILE A 96 -14.46 -19.77 -12.70
C ILE A 96 -15.16 -18.58 -12.07
N ILE A 97 -14.92 -18.32 -10.79
CA ILE A 97 -15.20 -17.01 -10.22
C ILE A 97 -14.19 -16.08 -10.90
N GLU A 98 -14.55 -15.52 -12.05
CA GLU A 98 -13.79 -14.43 -12.62
C GLU A 98 -13.81 -13.28 -11.60
N ASP A 99 -12.72 -12.49 -11.52
CA ASP A 99 -12.57 -11.37 -10.57
C ASP A 99 -13.72 -10.33 -10.63
N ASP A 100 -14.60 -10.45 -11.62
CA ASP A 100 -15.60 -9.50 -12.11
C ASP A 100 -16.90 -9.45 -11.28
N ASP A 101 -17.15 -10.45 -10.43
CA ASP A 101 -18.33 -10.48 -9.52
C ASP A 101 -18.14 -9.67 -8.22
N THR A 102 -17.10 -8.84 -8.16
CA THR A 102 -16.74 -8.08 -6.95
C THR A 102 -16.99 -6.58 -7.14
N ALA A 103 -17.48 -5.91 -6.10
CA ALA A 103 -17.66 -4.44 -6.12
C ALA A 103 -16.38 -3.69 -6.57
N PRO A 104 -15.15 -4.13 -6.21
CA PRO A 104 -13.94 -3.52 -6.75
C PRO A 104 -13.70 -3.72 -8.25
N ALA A 105 -13.99 -4.89 -8.81
CA ALA A 105 -13.86 -5.09 -10.26
C ALA A 105 -14.91 -4.29 -11.02
N PHE A 106 -16.18 -4.35 -10.57
CA PHE A 106 -17.24 -3.49 -11.09
C PHE A 106 -16.85 -2.01 -11.08
N SER A 107 -16.28 -1.53 -9.97
CA SER A 107 -15.86 -0.14 -9.85
C SER A 107 -14.75 0.23 -10.84
N PHE A 108 -13.79 -0.67 -11.06
CA PHE A 108 -12.69 -0.45 -12.00
C PHE A 108 -13.19 -0.41 -13.45
N ASP A 109 -14.09 -1.32 -13.82
CA ASP A 109 -14.69 -1.36 -15.16
C ASP A 109 -15.62 -0.18 -15.41
N ALA A 110 -16.43 0.22 -14.41
CA ALA A 110 -17.25 1.42 -14.48
C ALA A 110 -16.39 2.68 -14.68
N MET A 111 -15.25 2.76 -14.00
CA MET A 111 -14.28 3.84 -14.17
C MET A 111 -13.70 3.86 -15.60
N LEU A 112 -13.25 2.71 -16.13
CA LEU A 112 -12.72 2.61 -17.49
C LEU A 112 -13.77 2.99 -18.54
N LYS A 113 -15.01 2.53 -18.35
CA LYS A 113 -16.13 2.84 -19.23
C LYS A 113 -16.48 4.32 -19.21
N TYR A 114 -16.54 4.92 -18.03
CA TYR A 114 -16.94 6.33 -17.85
C TYR A 114 -15.87 7.29 -18.38
N THR A 115 -14.60 7.02 -18.10
CA THR A 115 -13.48 7.89 -18.50
C THR A 115 -13.02 7.64 -19.94
N ALA A 116 -13.35 6.48 -20.52
CA ALA A 116 -12.82 6.01 -21.80
C ALA A 116 -11.28 6.02 -21.88
N ILE A 117 -10.61 6.00 -20.72
CA ILE A 117 -9.15 6.06 -20.65
C ILE A 117 -8.53 4.77 -21.18
N LYS A 118 -7.36 4.92 -21.80
CA LYS A 118 -6.48 3.82 -22.22
C LYS A 118 -5.24 3.86 -21.36
N LEU A 119 -5.05 2.84 -20.52
CA LEU A 119 -3.91 2.74 -19.62
C LEU A 119 -2.86 1.82 -20.23
N GLU A 120 -1.66 2.33 -20.44
CA GLU A 120 -0.52 1.53 -20.90
C GLU A 120 -0.06 0.59 -19.78
N LEU A 121 0.15 -0.69 -20.09
CA LEU A 121 0.80 -1.62 -19.17
C LEU A 121 2.32 -1.52 -19.27
N LEU A 122 2.99 -1.69 -18.13
CA LEU A 122 4.45 -1.74 -18.08
C LEU A 122 4.93 -3.05 -18.73
N SER A 123 5.59 -2.94 -19.88
CA SER A 123 6.23 -4.07 -20.55
C SER A 123 7.67 -4.30 -20.06
N ASP A 124 8.32 -3.26 -19.53
CA ASP A 124 9.66 -3.32 -18.97
C ASP A 124 9.62 -3.87 -17.53
N TYR A 125 10.31 -4.99 -17.31
CA TYR A 125 10.38 -5.67 -16.03
C TYR A 125 11.10 -4.86 -14.95
N GLU A 126 12.14 -4.11 -15.32
CA GLU A 126 12.88 -3.26 -14.38
C GLU A 126 12.03 -2.06 -13.94
N MET A 127 11.23 -1.48 -14.84
CA MET A 127 10.26 -0.43 -14.47
C MET A 127 9.21 -1.00 -13.51
N LEU A 128 8.72 -2.20 -13.79
CA LEU A 128 7.74 -2.87 -12.94
C LEU A 128 8.30 -3.12 -11.54
N LEU A 129 9.52 -3.66 -11.42
CA LEU A 129 10.18 -3.87 -10.12
C LEU A 129 10.44 -2.54 -9.39
N MET A 130 10.89 -1.51 -10.10
CA MET A 130 11.10 -0.18 -9.52
C MET A 130 9.79 0.37 -8.93
N ILE A 131 8.68 0.27 -9.67
CA ILE A 131 7.37 0.76 -9.21
C ILE A 131 6.81 -0.09 -8.09
N GLU A 132 6.92 -1.43 -8.15
CA GLU A 132 6.55 -2.34 -7.05
C GLU A 132 7.31 -1.95 -5.76
N ASN A 133 8.61 -1.66 -5.84
CA ASN A 133 9.44 -1.24 -4.70
C ASN A 133 9.08 0.15 -4.14
N GLY A 134 8.46 1.02 -4.94
CA GLY A 134 8.01 2.35 -4.51
C GLY A 134 6.67 2.37 -3.80
N ILE A 135 5.85 1.31 -3.93
CA ILE A 135 4.51 1.27 -3.33
C ILE A 135 4.61 1.12 -1.81
N ARG A 136 4.12 2.14 -1.10
CA ARG A 136 4.08 2.20 0.37
C ARG A 136 2.73 2.72 0.82
N GLY A 137 2.04 1.94 1.64
CA GLY A 137 0.69 2.24 2.12
C GLY A 137 0.56 3.53 2.94
N GLY A 138 -0.57 3.65 3.64
CA GLY A 138 -0.79 4.72 4.60
C GLY A 138 0.20 4.65 5.77
N LEU A 139 0.65 5.82 6.24
CA LEU A 139 1.52 5.91 7.41
C LEU A 139 0.65 5.90 8.67
N THR A 140 0.99 5.03 9.61
CA THR A 140 0.37 5.01 10.93
C THR A 140 1.47 5.07 11.98
N GLN A 141 1.44 6.02 12.91
CA GLN A 141 2.43 6.11 13.99
C GLN A 141 1.92 6.94 15.17
N ALA A 142 2.37 6.59 16.38
CA ALA A 142 2.22 7.42 17.58
C ALA A 142 3.51 8.19 17.87
N SER A 143 3.48 9.51 17.69
CA SER A 143 4.61 10.43 17.90
C SER A 143 4.66 10.99 19.33
N MET A 144 3.51 11.13 20.01
CA MET A 144 3.40 11.34 21.45
C MET A 144 2.37 10.36 22.04
N ARG A 145 2.69 9.74 23.18
CA ARG A 145 1.92 8.61 23.73
C ARG A 145 0.84 9.01 24.73
N TYR A 146 0.94 10.20 25.31
CA TYR A 146 0.02 10.67 26.33
C TYR A 146 -0.06 12.18 26.32
N ALA A 147 -1.26 12.72 26.42
CA ALA A 147 -1.50 14.12 26.74
C ALA A 147 -2.84 14.25 27.43
N LYS A 148 -2.96 15.27 28.26
CA LYS A 148 -4.16 15.59 28.99
C LYS A 148 -4.55 17.03 28.67
N PRO A 149 -5.70 17.26 28.01
CA PRO A 149 -6.15 18.61 27.70
C PRO A 149 -6.63 19.31 28.97
N ASN A 150 -6.50 20.63 29.00
CA ASN A 150 -6.99 21.48 30.08
C ASN A 150 -7.82 22.61 29.47
N ASN A 151 -9.14 22.48 29.47
CA ASN A 151 -10.06 23.50 28.98
C ASN A 151 -11.44 23.35 29.63
N GLU A 152 -12.33 24.32 29.44
CA GLU A 152 -13.65 24.39 30.09
C GLU A 152 -14.56 23.19 29.79
N ARG A 153 -14.24 22.39 28.75
CA ARG A 153 -15.00 21.19 28.37
C ARG A 153 -14.46 19.92 29.04
N THR A 154 -13.34 20.00 29.76
CA THR A 154 -12.76 18.88 30.49
C THR A 154 -13.29 18.82 31.93
N PRO A 155 -13.60 17.62 32.46
CA PRO A 155 -14.23 17.48 33.79
C PRO A 155 -13.33 17.95 34.94
N ASP A 156 -12.03 18.03 34.71
CA ASP A 156 -10.98 18.37 35.66
C ASP A 156 -10.19 19.62 35.27
N TYR A 157 -10.87 20.55 34.59
CA TYR A 157 -10.34 21.86 34.22
C TYR A 157 -9.78 22.62 35.43
N ASN A 158 -8.54 23.10 35.30
CA ASN A 158 -7.91 23.97 36.27
C ASN A 158 -7.55 25.33 35.62
N PRO A 159 -8.16 26.45 36.06
CA PRO A 159 -7.87 27.77 35.51
C PRO A 159 -6.47 28.29 35.84
N ALA A 160 -5.76 27.66 36.80
CA ALA A 160 -4.37 28.00 37.11
C ALA A 160 -3.37 27.41 36.09
N ASP A 161 -3.76 26.36 35.37
CA ASP A 161 -2.93 25.69 34.38
C ASP A 161 -3.16 26.29 32.98
N LEU A 162 -2.18 26.16 32.10
CA LEU A 162 -2.29 26.63 30.71
C LEU A 162 -3.41 25.87 29.98
N LYS A 163 -4.18 26.60 29.17
CA LYS A 163 -5.23 26.00 28.36
C LYS A 163 -4.66 25.17 27.22
N SER A 164 -5.28 24.01 27.00
CA SER A 164 -4.88 23.09 25.94
C SER A 164 -6.04 22.23 25.45
N TRP A 165 -5.92 21.79 24.21
CA TRP A 165 -6.95 21.07 23.47
C TRP A 165 -6.38 19.79 22.85
N LEU A 166 -7.18 18.73 22.88
CA LEU A 166 -6.95 17.54 22.07
C LEU A 166 -7.88 17.60 20.86
N VAL A 167 -7.30 17.59 19.67
CA VAL A 167 -8.03 17.79 18.42
C VAL A 167 -7.81 16.60 17.50
N TYR A 168 -8.90 15.93 17.15
CA TYR A 168 -8.93 14.91 16.11
C TYR A 168 -9.37 15.54 14.79
N GLN A 169 -8.63 15.23 13.73
CA GLN A 169 -8.89 15.70 12.38
C GLN A 169 -8.74 14.54 11.40
N ASP A 170 -9.66 14.37 10.47
CA ASP A 170 -9.60 13.32 9.44
C ASP A 170 -9.88 13.85 8.03
N CYS A 171 -9.00 13.58 7.07
CA CYS A 171 -9.16 14.07 5.72
C CYS A 171 -10.33 13.37 5.00
N ASN A 172 -11.28 14.18 4.54
CA ASN A 172 -12.37 13.74 3.69
C ASN A 172 -11.82 13.16 2.38
N ASN A 173 -11.98 11.84 2.20
CA ASN A 173 -11.68 11.14 0.95
C ASN A 173 -10.26 11.42 0.40
N LEU A 174 -9.23 11.28 1.24
CA LEU A 174 -7.82 11.54 0.91
C LEU A 174 -7.36 10.91 -0.42
N TYR A 175 -7.68 9.63 -0.64
CA TYR A 175 -7.31 8.95 -1.88
C TYR A 175 -8.14 9.43 -3.08
N GLY A 176 -9.43 9.76 -2.88
CA GLY A 176 -10.26 10.38 -3.91
C GLY A 176 -9.71 11.74 -4.35
N TRP A 177 -9.27 12.57 -3.41
CA TRP A 177 -8.59 13.83 -3.74
C TRP A 177 -7.33 13.58 -4.58
N ALA A 178 -6.47 12.65 -4.16
CA ALA A 178 -5.25 12.33 -4.89
C ALA A 178 -5.56 11.80 -6.29
N MET A 179 -6.56 10.91 -6.44
CA MET A 179 -7.05 10.42 -7.73
C MET A 179 -7.65 11.51 -8.62
N SER A 180 -8.05 12.65 -8.05
CA SER A 180 -8.55 13.80 -8.82
C SER A 180 -7.43 14.71 -9.35
N GLN A 181 -6.17 14.44 -8.96
CA GLN A 181 -5.00 15.14 -9.49
C GLN A 181 -4.59 14.58 -10.85
N TYR A 182 -3.55 15.15 -11.46
CA TYR A 182 -2.97 14.58 -12.69
C TYR A 182 -2.37 13.21 -12.40
N MET A 183 -2.93 12.18 -13.03
CA MET A 183 -2.56 10.78 -12.84
C MET A 183 -1.81 10.23 -14.07
N PRO A 184 -0.78 9.39 -13.87
CA PRO A 184 -0.11 8.68 -14.95
C PRO A 184 -1.08 7.79 -15.74
N TYR A 185 -0.90 7.71 -17.06
CA TYR A 185 -1.68 6.79 -17.92
C TYR A 185 -0.87 6.08 -19.00
N GLY A 186 0.35 6.53 -19.32
CA GLY A 186 1.18 5.89 -20.35
C GLY A 186 2.37 6.72 -20.79
N GLY A 187 2.99 6.34 -21.90
CA GLY A 187 4.21 6.95 -22.44
C GLY A 187 5.42 6.72 -21.54
N PHE A 188 5.52 5.54 -20.93
CA PHE A 188 6.60 5.23 -19.98
C PHE A 188 7.93 5.09 -20.72
N LYS A 189 8.94 5.82 -20.27
CA LYS A 189 10.30 5.71 -20.80
C LYS A 189 11.35 6.01 -19.75
N TRP A 190 12.47 5.31 -19.84
CA TRP A 190 13.68 5.69 -19.13
C TRP A 190 14.20 7.02 -19.66
N VAL A 191 14.63 7.90 -18.77
CA VAL A 191 15.31 9.16 -19.11
C VAL A 191 16.62 9.26 -18.32
N ASN A 192 17.48 10.21 -18.71
CA ASN A 192 18.77 10.40 -18.06
C ASN A 192 18.62 10.53 -16.54
N PRO A 193 19.41 9.78 -15.73
CA PRO A 193 19.29 9.74 -14.29
C PRO A 193 19.86 11.01 -13.65
N SER A 194 19.10 12.10 -13.73
CA SER A 194 19.46 13.41 -13.20
C SER A 194 18.23 14.13 -12.65
N LEU A 195 18.45 15.11 -11.77
CA LEU A 195 17.38 16.00 -11.29
C LEU A 195 17.01 17.08 -12.31
N ASN A 196 17.72 17.18 -13.45
CA ASN A 196 17.48 18.21 -14.45
C ASN A 196 16.04 18.13 -14.99
N GLY A 197 15.33 19.25 -14.94
CA GLY A 197 13.92 19.33 -15.28
C GLY A 197 12.95 18.94 -14.16
N LEU A 198 13.42 18.53 -12.97
CA LEU A 198 12.53 18.31 -11.83
C LEU A 198 11.88 19.62 -11.38
N ALA A 199 12.63 20.72 -11.32
CA ALA A 199 12.12 22.03 -10.90
C ALA A 199 11.08 22.60 -11.88
N ASP A 200 11.16 22.24 -13.16
CA ASP A 200 10.26 22.71 -14.21
C ASP A 200 8.91 21.98 -14.21
N LEU A 201 8.81 20.84 -13.52
CA LEU A 201 7.56 20.09 -13.40
C LEU A 201 6.65 20.73 -12.35
N ASN A 202 5.37 20.87 -12.70
CA ASN A 202 4.32 21.28 -11.77
C ASN A 202 3.16 20.26 -11.77
N ALA A 203 2.19 20.45 -10.88
CA ALA A 203 1.09 19.52 -10.66
C ALA A 203 0.18 19.29 -11.89
N THR A 204 0.21 20.19 -12.89
CA THR A 204 -0.60 20.13 -14.12
C THR A 204 0.23 19.91 -15.38
N SER A 205 1.53 19.63 -15.22
CA SER A 205 2.40 19.34 -16.36
C SER A 205 1.91 18.09 -17.10
N PRO A 206 1.97 18.05 -18.44
CA PRO A 206 1.49 16.90 -19.22
C PRO A 206 2.37 15.65 -19.04
N ILE A 207 3.56 15.82 -18.44
CA ILE A 207 4.49 14.77 -18.09
C ILE A 207 4.77 14.80 -16.59
N GLY A 208 5.09 13.63 -16.04
CA GLY A 208 5.58 13.45 -14.68
C GLY A 208 6.76 12.47 -14.66
N ARG A 209 7.39 12.31 -13.49
CA ARG A 209 8.52 11.41 -13.30
C ARG A 209 8.46 10.62 -11.99
N ILE A 210 9.04 9.43 -12.01
CA ILE A 210 9.34 8.61 -10.82
C ILE A 210 10.86 8.48 -10.74
N TYR A 211 11.42 8.76 -9.58
CA TYR A 211 12.86 8.75 -9.34
C TYR A 211 13.23 7.60 -8.41
N GLU A 212 14.36 6.94 -8.67
CA GLU A 212 15.06 6.12 -7.69
C GLU A 212 16.32 6.84 -7.26
N VAL A 213 16.39 7.19 -5.98
CA VAL A 213 17.39 8.12 -5.45
C VAL A 213 17.94 7.67 -4.10
N ASP A 214 19.18 8.05 -3.82
CA ASP A 214 19.70 8.06 -2.46
C ASP A 214 19.42 9.42 -1.83
N ILE A 215 18.86 9.43 -0.63
CA ILE A 215 18.46 10.66 0.08
C ILE A 215 19.00 10.63 1.50
N THR A 216 19.60 11.75 1.90
CA THR A 216 20.05 12.00 3.26
C THR A 216 19.20 13.07 3.94
N TYR A 217 19.03 12.90 5.25
CA TYR A 217 18.26 13.80 6.10
C TYR A 217 19.25 14.62 6.96
N PRO A 218 19.33 15.94 6.75
CA PRO A 218 20.20 16.79 7.58
C PRO A 218 19.77 16.82 9.05
N LYS A 219 20.76 16.87 9.95
CA LYS A 219 20.55 16.74 11.41
C LYS A 219 19.78 17.92 11.99
N GLU A 220 20.00 19.11 11.44
CA GLU A 220 19.33 20.36 11.81
C GLU A 220 17.81 20.33 11.57
N LEU A 221 17.33 19.39 10.76
CA LEU A 221 15.91 19.21 10.49
C LEU A 221 15.24 18.19 11.41
N HIS A 222 16.00 17.47 12.23
CA HIS A 222 15.48 16.35 13.00
C HIS A 222 14.44 16.80 14.02
N ASP A 223 14.70 17.85 14.80
CA ASP A 223 13.75 18.34 15.80
C ASP A 223 12.48 18.85 15.12
N LYS A 224 12.64 19.71 14.10
CA LYS A 224 11.53 20.31 13.33
C LYS A 224 10.62 19.25 12.70
N HIS A 225 11.20 18.18 12.17
CA HIS A 225 10.47 17.14 11.46
C HIS A 225 10.21 15.89 12.32
N ASN A 226 10.50 15.92 13.62
CA ASN A 226 10.45 14.72 14.47
C ASN A 226 9.08 14.07 14.44
N ASP A 227 8.01 14.86 14.47
CA ASP A 227 6.63 14.40 14.51
C ASP A 227 6.21 13.60 13.28
N LEU A 228 6.67 14.02 12.09
CA LEU A 228 6.26 13.44 10.82
C LEU A 228 7.38 13.48 9.76
N PRO A 229 8.47 12.71 9.92
CA PRO A 229 9.58 12.75 8.98
C PRO A 229 9.15 12.44 7.53
N TYR A 230 9.75 13.15 6.57
CA TYR A 230 9.47 12.94 5.15
C TYR A 230 9.95 11.56 4.66
N LEU A 231 9.26 11.07 3.62
CA LEU A 231 9.64 9.89 2.84
C LEU A 231 9.72 8.58 3.68
N PRO A 232 8.62 8.11 4.28
CA PRO A 232 8.63 6.90 5.09
C PRO A 232 9.08 5.69 4.26
N GLN A 233 9.74 4.73 4.91
CA GLN A 233 10.27 3.53 4.26
C GLN A 233 9.88 2.27 5.03
N ASN A 234 9.75 1.15 4.32
CA ASN A 234 9.53 -0.14 4.94
C ASN A 234 10.84 -0.62 5.58
N SER A 235 10.88 -0.71 6.91
CA SER A 235 12.01 -1.23 7.66
C SER A 235 11.56 -2.09 8.82
N ILE A 236 12.47 -2.90 9.36
CA ILE A 236 12.20 -3.66 10.58
C ILE A 236 12.67 -2.80 11.76
N PRO A 237 11.76 -2.41 12.68
CA PRO A 237 12.16 -1.69 13.88
C PRO A 237 13.14 -2.52 14.73
N PRO A 238 14.07 -1.88 15.46
CA PRO A 238 14.94 -2.57 16.42
C PRO A 238 14.13 -3.42 17.39
N GLY A 239 14.50 -4.69 17.57
CA GLY A 239 13.79 -5.63 18.45
C GLY A 239 12.52 -6.26 17.84
N SER A 240 12.13 -5.86 16.63
CA SER A 240 10.98 -6.41 15.92
C SER A 240 11.39 -7.48 14.91
N LYS A 241 10.44 -8.34 14.53
CA LYS A 241 10.57 -9.29 13.39
C LYS A 241 9.68 -8.91 12.21
N VAL A 242 8.85 -7.88 12.37
CA VAL A 242 7.82 -7.50 11.42
C VAL A 242 8.29 -6.26 10.68
N GLN A 243 8.27 -6.31 9.35
CA GLN A 243 8.52 -5.14 8.52
C GLN A 243 7.34 -4.16 8.65
N LYS A 244 7.65 -2.88 8.88
CA LYS A 244 6.67 -1.81 9.08
C LYS A 244 7.05 -0.61 8.24
N LEU A 245 6.05 0.15 7.80
CA LEU A 245 6.28 1.47 7.23
C LEU A 245 6.63 2.44 8.36
N MET A 246 7.82 3.02 8.31
CA MET A 246 8.39 3.87 9.36
C MET A 246 8.84 5.21 8.79
N ALA A 247 8.45 6.31 9.44
CA ALA A 247 9.01 7.63 9.19
C ALA A 247 10.29 7.80 10.03
N THR A 248 11.45 7.90 9.37
CA THR A 248 12.76 7.87 10.04
C THR A 248 13.73 8.86 9.40
N PHE A 249 14.73 9.29 10.18
CA PHE A 249 15.83 10.15 9.73
C PHE A 249 17.00 9.37 9.13
N LYS A 250 16.94 8.03 9.15
CA LYS A 250 17.96 7.19 8.52
C LYS A 250 18.08 7.52 7.03
N PRO A 251 19.32 7.51 6.48
CA PRO A 251 19.55 7.63 5.04
C PRO A 251 18.74 6.60 4.28
N LYS A 252 18.22 7.02 3.12
CA LYS A 252 17.37 6.21 2.27
C LYS A 252 18.18 5.86 1.02
N LYS A 253 18.30 4.57 0.73
CA LYS A 253 19.05 4.07 -0.42
C LYS A 253 18.08 3.46 -1.43
N ASN A 254 18.29 3.72 -2.72
CA ASN A 254 17.42 3.27 -3.80
C ASN A 254 15.93 3.58 -3.55
N TYR A 255 15.64 4.77 -3.02
CA TYR A 255 14.29 5.18 -2.65
C TYR A 255 13.50 5.59 -3.89
N VAL A 256 12.41 4.88 -4.19
CA VAL A 256 11.54 5.15 -5.34
C VAL A 256 10.45 6.14 -4.99
N VAL A 257 10.36 7.28 -5.65
CA VAL A 257 9.47 8.37 -5.25
C VAL A 257 8.87 9.11 -6.44
N HIS A 258 7.60 9.47 -6.34
CA HIS A 258 6.91 10.32 -7.30
C HIS A 258 7.47 11.77 -7.25
N TYR A 259 7.61 12.43 -8.40
CA TYR A 259 8.26 13.74 -8.50
C TYR A 259 7.70 14.79 -7.54
N ARG A 260 6.37 14.84 -7.31
CA ARG A 260 5.74 15.81 -6.39
C ARG A 260 6.23 15.63 -4.95
N ASN A 261 6.36 14.38 -4.50
CA ASN A 261 6.78 14.08 -3.13
C ASN A 261 8.29 14.32 -2.97
N LEU A 262 9.08 14.06 -4.04
CA LEU A 262 10.50 14.43 -4.08
C LEU A 262 10.70 15.94 -4.04
N GLN A 263 9.95 16.72 -4.84
CA GLN A 263 9.98 18.18 -4.80
C GLN A 263 9.66 18.71 -3.40
N GLN A 264 8.61 18.17 -2.76
CA GLN A 264 8.25 18.56 -1.40
C GLN A 264 9.36 18.25 -0.40
N ALA A 265 9.99 17.07 -0.48
CA ALA A 265 11.14 16.72 0.36
C ALA A 265 12.32 17.67 0.16
N LEU A 266 12.69 17.99 -1.08
CA LEU A 266 13.80 18.90 -1.40
C LEU A 266 13.52 20.33 -0.93
N ASN A 267 12.30 20.82 -1.14
CA ASN A 267 11.87 22.14 -0.66
C ASN A 267 11.90 22.25 0.87
N ASN A 268 11.82 21.13 1.58
CA ASN A 268 11.96 21.04 3.03
C ASN A 268 13.37 20.63 3.48
N GLY A 269 14.38 20.75 2.61
CA GLY A 269 15.79 20.66 2.96
C GLY A 269 16.41 19.26 2.92
N LEU A 270 15.67 18.22 2.49
CA LEU A 270 16.29 16.91 2.26
C LEU A 270 17.25 16.98 1.07
N ILE A 271 18.29 16.14 1.07
CA ILE A 271 19.37 16.18 0.08
C ILE A 271 19.39 14.88 -0.71
N VAL A 272 19.27 14.96 -2.03
CA VAL A 272 19.54 13.81 -2.93
C VAL A 272 21.05 13.68 -3.09
N GLU A 273 21.60 12.54 -2.66
CA GLU A 273 23.02 12.22 -2.84
C GLU A 273 23.30 11.67 -4.24
N LYS A 274 22.36 10.88 -4.78
CA LYS A 274 22.52 10.19 -6.06
C LYS A 274 21.17 9.93 -6.71
N VAL A 275 21.10 10.11 -8.02
CA VAL A 275 19.99 9.64 -8.86
C VAL A 275 20.44 8.37 -9.59
N HIS A 276 19.74 7.26 -9.41
CA HIS A 276 20.08 5.98 -10.05
C HIS A 276 19.30 5.78 -11.34
N ARG A 277 17.97 5.97 -11.28
CA ARG A 277 17.07 5.74 -12.41
C ARG A 277 15.91 6.73 -12.38
N VAL A 278 15.40 7.07 -13.57
CA VAL A 278 14.24 7.97 -13.73
C VAL A 278 13.32 7.43 -14.82
N VAL A 279 12.05 7.24 -14.47
CA VAL A 279 10.98 6.91 -15.40
C VAL A 279 10.16 8.17 -15.65
N GLN A 280 10.05 8.60 -16.91
CA GLN A 280 9.11 9.62 -17.31
C GLN A 280 7.80 8.99 -17.82
N PHE A 281 6.68 9.65 -17.56
CA PHE A 281 5.36 9.23 -18.01
C PHE A 281 4.50 10.45 -18.44
N LYS A 282 3.44 10.20 -19.19
CA LYS A 282 2.36 11.15 -19.48
C LYS A 282 1.30 11.09 -18.38
N GLN A 283 0.77 12.26 -18.02
CA GLN A 283 -0.27 12.40 -16.99
C GLN A 283 -1.33 13.41 -17.40
N SER A 284 -2.55 13.24 -16.88
CA SER A 284 -3.69 14.15 -17.05
C SER A 284 -4.70 13.91 -15.92
N PRO A 285 -5.70 14.78 -15.69
CA PRO A 285 -6.68 14.60 -14.62
C PRO A 285 -7.80 13.63 -15.04
N TRP A 286 -7.46 12.57 -15.78
CA TRP A 286 -8.43 11.68 -16.43
C TRP A 286 -9.35 10.93 -15.46
N LEU A 287 -8.91 10.74 -14.21
CA LEU A 287 -9.69 10.06 -13.17
C LEU A 287 -10.59 11.01 -12.37
N ALA A 288 -10.33 12.32 -12.41
CA ALA A 288 -11.09 13.33 -11.67
C ALA A 288 -12.59 13.34 -11.99
N PRO A 289 -13.05 13.21 -13.25
CA PRO A 289 -14.48 13.16 -13.56
C PRO A 289 -15.21 11.99 -12.87
N HIS A 290 -14.56 10.82 -12.76
CA HIS A 290 -15.15 9.66 -12.08
C HIS A 290 -15.27 9.89 -10.56
N ILE A 291 -14.26 10.49 -9.94
CA ILE A 291 -14.30 10.84 -8.50
C ILE A 291 -15.38 11.89 -8.23
N ALA A 292 -15.52 12.89 -9.11
CA ALA A 292 -16.55 13.91 -9.02
C ALA A 292 -17.95 13.27 -9.11
N LEU A 293 -18.17 12.37 -10.07
CA LEU A 293 -19.43 11.62 -10.21
C LEU A 293 -19.79 10.88 -8.92
N ASN A 294 -18.88 10.07 -8.38
CA ASN A 294 -19.15 9.29 -7.17
C ASN A 294 -19.37 10.19 -5.93
N THR A 295 -18.65 11.32 -5.86
CA THR A 295 -18.84 12.32 -4.80
C THR A 295 -20.23 12.94 -4.85
N GLU A 296 -20.70 13.33 -6.04
CA GLU A 296 -22.03 13.89 -6.23
C GLU A 296 -23.15 12.86 -5.98
N MET A 297 -22.95 11.61 -6.43
CA MET A 297 -23.89 10.53 -6.13
C MET A 297 -23.95 10.24 -4.62
N ARG A 298 -22.81 10.30 -3.91
CA ARG A 298 -22.75 10.17 -2.45
C ARG A 298 -23.48 11.30 -1.72
N LYS A 299 -23.45 12.53 -2.24
CA LYS A 299 -24.20 13.67 -1.67
C LYS A 299 -25.70 13.50 -1.87
N LYS A 300 -26.14 12.99 -3.03
CA LYS A 300 -27.55 12.76 -3.38
C LYS A 300 -28.17 11.51 -2.74
N ALA A 301 -27.34 10.61 -2.23
CA ALA A 301 -27.76 9.36 -1.61
C ALA A 301 -28.74 9.58 -0.44
N LYS A 302 -29.86 8.86 -0.47
CA LYS A 302 -30.96 9.03 0.50
C LYS A 302 -30.83 8.12 1.72
N ASN A 303 -30.05 7.05 1.60
CA ASN A 303 -29.83 6.07 2.65
C ASN A 303 -28.33 5.83 2.89
N GLU A 304 -28.00 5.24 4.05
CA GLU A 304 -26.60 4.97 4.44
C GLU A 304 -25.92 3.96 3.50
N PHE A 305 -26.66 2.99 2.97
CA PHE A 305 -26.11 2.00 2.03
C PHE A 305 -25.55 2.67 0.77
N GLU A 306 -26.32 3.54 0.12
CA GLU A 306 -25.89 4.27 -1.08
C GLU A 306 -24.67 5.15 -0.79
N LYS A 307 -24.65 5.84 0.37
CA LYS A 307 -23.51 6.67 0.78
C LYS A 307 -22.23 5.86 0.91
N ASP A 308 -22.34 4.67 1.48
CA ASP A 308 -21.21 3.75 1.67
C ASP A 308 -20.82 3.06 0.37
N PHE A 309 -21.78 2.76 -0.51
CA PHE A 309 -21.53 2.19 -1.82
C PHE A 309 -20.67 3.11 -2.70
N PHE A 310 -21.07 4.39 -2.87
CA PHE A 310 -20.27 5.34 -3.66
C PHE A 310 -18.91 5.66 -3.02
N LYS A 311 -18.81 5.61 -1.68
CA LYS A 311 -17.52 5.68 -0.97
C LYS A 311 -16.64 4.48 -1.31
N LEU A 312 -17.21 3.27 -1.32
CA LEU A 312 -16.50 2.05 -1.67
C LEU A 312 -15.98 2.10 -3.10
N LEU A 313 -16.78 2.54 -4.07
CA LEU A 313 -16.36 2.62 -5.47
C LEU A 313 -15.06 3.45 -5.63
N ASN A 314 -14.99 4.65 -5.03
CA ASN A 314 -13.76 5.45 -5.06
C ASN A 314 -12.55 4.69 -4.49
N ASN A 315 -12.69 4.11 -3.31
CA ASN A 315 -11.59 3.39 -2.66
C ASN A 315 -11.19 2.10 -3.41
N ALA A 316 -12.15 1.48 -4.10
CA ALA A 316 -11.97 0.21 -4.74
C ALA A 316 -11.23 0.33 -6.08
N VAL A 317 -11.40 1.44 -6.82
CA VAL A 317 -10.57 1.75 -8.01
C VAL A 317 -9.10 1.73 -7.64
N PHE A 318 -8.73 2.50 -6.61
CA PHE A 318 -7.37 2.53 -6.07
C PHE A 318 -6.88 1.13 -5.67
N GLY A 319 -7.68 0.39 -4.90
CA GLY A 319 -7.34 -0.97 -4.47
C GLY A 319 -7.08 -1.93 -5.64
N LYS A 320 -7.86 -1.84 -6.71
CA LYS A 320 -7.65 -2.66 -7.92
C LYS A 320 -6.39 -2.30 -8.70
N THR A 321 -5.95 -1.04 -8.69
CA THR A 321 -4.69 -0.65 -9.34
C THR A 321 -3.46 -1.30 -8.71
N MET A 322 -3.52 -1.60 -7.41
CA MET A 322 -2.41 -2.18 -6.63
C MET A 322 -2.57 -3.67 -6.33
N GLU A 323 -3.48 -4.34 -7.02
CA GLU A 323 -3.74 -5.76 -6.79
C GLU A 323 -2.49 -6.60 -7.06
N ASN A 324 -2.05 -7.38 -6.07
CA ASN A 324 -0.84 -8.19 -6.22
C ASN A 324 -1.13 -9.47 -7.02
N VAL A 325 -0.82 -9.42 -8.31
CA VAL A 325 -1.03 -10.53 -9.25
C VAL A 325 -0.21 -11.79 -8.92
N ARG A 326 0.87 -11.67 -8.14
CA ARG A 326 1.72 -12.82 -7.73
C ARG A 326 1.03 -13.70 -6.69
N LYS A 327 0.08 -13.14 -5.93
CA LYS A 327 -0.70 -13.86 -4.92
C LYS A 327 -1.94 -14.54 -5.49
N ARG A 328 -2.26 -14.31 -6.77
CA ARG A 328 -3.34 -15.04 -7.45
C ARG A 328 -3.01 -16.52 -7.45
N MET A 329 -4.00 -17.34 -7.18
CA MET A 329 -3.91 -18.80 -7.19
C MET A 329 -5.07 -19.38 -7.99
N GLU A 330 -4.86 -20.53 -8.59
CA GLU A 330 -5.90 -21.27 -9.29
C GLU A 330 -6.45 -22.33 -8.32
N MET A 331 -7.72 -22.22 -7.95
CA MET A 331 -8.39 -23.24 -7.14
C MET A 331 -9.35 -24.04 -8.02
N LYS A 332 -9.29 -25.37 -7.95
CA LYS A 332 -10.23 -26.26 -8.64
C LYS A 332 -11.01 -27.08 -7.64
N LEU A 333 -12.34 -27.03 -7.75
CA LEU A 333 -13.23 -27.96 -7.07
C LEU A 333 -13.29 -29.26 -7.88
N VAL A 334 -13.13 -30.39 -7.20
CA VAL A 334 -12.96 -31.70 -7.81
C VAL A 334 -13.71 -32.74 -6.99
N SER A 335 -14.65 -33.41 -7.64
CA SER A 335 -15.42 -34.53 -7.05
C SER A 335 -14.96 -35.90 -7.52
N CYS A 336 -14.13 -35.96 -8.57
CA CYS A 336 -13.64 -37.21 -9.15
C CYS A 336 -12.20 -37.51 -8.72
N ASP A 337 -11.98 -38.68 -8.10
CA ASP A 337 -10.66 -39.13 -7.64
C ASP A 337 -9.61 -39.17 -8.74
N ARG A 338 -9.98 -39.59 -9.94
CA ARG A 338 -9.05 -39.63 -11.09
C ARG A 338 -8.55 -38.23 -11.45
N ARG A 339 -9.43 -37.23 -11.43
CA ARG A 339 -9.08 -35.82 -11.68
C ARG A 339 -8.27 -35.24 -10.52
N LEU A 340 -8.60 -35.60 -9.28
CA LEU A 340 -7.85 -35.22 -8.09
C LEU A 340 -6.40 -35.69 -8.18
N GLN A 341 -6.18 -36.98 -8.44
CA GLN A 341 -4.84 -37.55 -8.62
C GLN A 341 -4.07 -36.86 -9.76
N LYS A 342 -4.73 -36.53 -10.88
CA LYS A 342 -4.10 -35.80 -11.99
C LYS A 342 -3.62 -34.40 -11.57
N LEU A 343 -4.40 -33.70 -10.72
CA LEU A 343 -4.06 -32.35 -10.27
C LEU A 343 -2.98 -32.36 -9.18
N ILE A 344 -3.02 -33.32 -8.24
CA ILE A 344 -1.97 -33.51 -7.22
C ILE A 344 -0.61 -33.78 -7.86
N ASN A 345 -0.60 -34.51 -8.99
CA ASN A 345 0.63 -34.82 -9.71
C ASN A 345 1.18 -33.66 -10.55
N LYS A 346 0.49 -32.51 -10.64
CA LYS A 346 1.04 -31.33 -11.34
C LYS A 346 2.19 -30.71 -10.54
N SER A 347 3.19 -30.20 -11.25
CA SER A 347 4.29 -29.45 -10.63
C SER A 347 3.85 -28.15 -9.96
N THR A 348 2.68 -27.62 -10.33
CA THR A 348 2.08 -26.42 -9.74
C THR A 348 1.18 -26.73 -8.55
N PHE A 349 1.04 -27.99 -8.13
CA PHE A 349 0.24 -28.33 -6.96
C PHE A 349 0.81 -27.69 -5.69
N ASN A 350 -0.04 -26.99 -4.95
CA ASN A 350 0.31 -26.40 -3.66
C ASN A 350 -0.26 -27.25 -2.51
N TYR A 351 -1.59 -27.28 -2.37
CA TYR A 351 -2.28 -28.07 -1.34
C TYR A 351 -3.69 -28.46 -1.78
N CYS A 352 -4.30 -29.41 -1.06
CA CYS A 352 -5.68 -29.85 -1.25
C CYS A 352 -6.44 -29.77 0.08
N THR A 353 -7.70 -29.34 0.03
CA THR A 353 -8.62 -29.33 1.17
C THR A 353 -9.84 -30.16 0.84
N THR A 354 -10.15 -31.16 1.66
CA THR A 354 -11.33 -32.01 1.49
C THR A 354 -12.50 -31.41 2.28
N TYR A 355 -13.60 -31.11 1.59
CA TYR A 355 -14.82 -30.57 2.20
C TYR A 355 -15.86 -31.65 2.50
N SER A 356 -15.90 -32.70 1.68
CA SER A 356 -16.73 -33.89 1.87
C SER A 356 -16.09 -35.08 1.18
N GLU A 357 -16.65 -36.29 1.38
CA GLU A 357 -16.17 -37.53 0.73
C GLU A 357 -16.03 -37.39 -0.79
N ASN A 358 -16.89 -36.57 -1.41
CA ASN A 358 -16.95 -36.38 -2.85
C ASN A 358 -16.58 -34.95 -3.29
N LEU A 359 -15.93 -34.15 -2.44
CA LEU A 359 -15.56 -32.77 -2.82
C LEU A 359 -14.22 -32.35 -2.23
N ASN A 360 -13.28 -32.08 -3.13
CA ASN A 360 -11.93 -31.61 -2.83
C ASN A 360 -11.68 -30.27 -3.53
N ALA A 361 -11.09 -29.31 -2.82
CA ALA A 361 -10.53 -28.10 -3.41
C ALA A 361 -9.02 -28.25 -3.56
N VAL A 362 -8.55 -28.26 -4.80
CA VAL A 362 -7.13 -28.35 -5.14
C VAL A 362 -6.62 -26.97 -5.50
N THR A 363 -5.63 -26.49 -4.76
CA THR A 363 -4.98 -25.20 -5.00
C THR A 363 -3.70 -25.39 -5.80
N LEU A 364 -3.57 -24.63 -6.88
CA LEU A 364 -2.42 -24.64 -7.79
C LEU A 364 -1.76 -23.26 -7.85
N GLU A 365 -0.45 -23.25 -7.95
CA GLU A 365 0.35 -22.06 -8.27
C GLU A 365 0.23 -21.68 -9.75
N ASN A 366 0.28 -20.39 -10.03
CA ASN A 366 0.30 -19.88 -11.39
C ASN A 366 1.69 -20.07 -12.02
N LYS A 367 1.76 -20.87 -13.09
CA LYS A 367 3.01 -21.08 -13.85
C LYS A 367 3.49 -19.81 -14.57
N ILE A 368 2.54 -18.98 -15.01
CA ILE A 368 2.78 -17.73 -15.71
C ILE A 368 2.04 -16.64 -14.95
N ILE A 369 2.76 -15.56 -14.60
CA ILE A 369 2.19 -14.41 -13.92
C ILE A 369 2.03 -13.30 -14.96
N ASN A 370 0.77 -12.93 -15.23
CA ASN A 370 0.45 -11.85 -16.15
C ASN A 370 0.31 -10.54 -15.36
N PHE A 371 1.25 -9.63 -15.53
CA PHE A 371 1.19 -8.29 -14.92
C PHE A 371 0.20 -7.39 -15.68
N CYS A 372 -1.07 -7.52 -15.33
CA CYS A 372 -2.18 -6.81 -15.98
C CYS A 372 -2.76 -5.67 -15.13
N LYS A 373 -1.99 -5.15 -14.15
CA LYS A 373 -2.46 -4.09 -13.23
C LYS A 373 -1.64 -2.81 -13.40
N PRO A 374 -2.28 -1.63 -13.45
CA PRO A 374 -1.59 -0.35 -13.63
C PRO A 374 -1.05 0.17 -12.28
N ILE A 375 -0.09 -0.56 -11.70
CA ILE A 375 0.43 -0.33 -10.35
C ILE A 375 1.05 1.06 -10.13
N TYR A 376 1.46 1.73 -11.22
CA TYR A 376 1.97 3.11 -11.20
C TYR A 376 0.93 4.13 -10.72
N ILE A 377 -0.36 3.86 -10.93
CA ILE A 377 -1.44 4.72 -10.42
C ILE A 377 -1.46 4.64 -8.90
N GLY A 378 -1.36 3.42 -8.35
CA GLY A 378 -1.30 3.19 -6.92
C GLY A 378 -0.14 3.91 -6.24
N LEU A 379 1.06 3.83 -6.83
CA LEU A 379 2.23 4.59 -6.36
C LEU A 379 1.96 6.10 -6.36
N ALA A 380 1.45 6.64 -7.47
CA ALA A 380 1.17 8.07 -7.60
C ALA A 380 0.13 8.55 -6.57
N VAL A 381 -0.97 7.81 -6.40
CA VAL A 381 -2.00 8.11 -5.39
C VAL A 381 -1.41 8.10 -3.99
N LEU A 382 -0.65 7.07 -3.62
CA LEU A 382 -0.05 6.94 -2.29
C LEU A 382 0.93 8.05 -1.95
N ASP A 383 1.74 8.51 -2.91
CA ASP A 383 2.71 9.58 -2.72
C ASP A 383 2.04 10.96 -2.73
N ILE A 384 1.08 11.20 -3.63
CA ILE A 384 0.32 12.46 -3.70
C ILE A 384 -0.51 12.65 -2.42
N SER A 385 -1.17 11.59 -1.92
CA SER A 385 -1.90 11.65 -0.65
C SER A 385 -0.99 12.04 0.53
N LYS A 386 0.22 11.48 0.62
CA LYS A 386 1.18 11.87 1.67
C LYS A 386 1.57 13.34 1.56
N SER A 387 1.73 13.85 0.34
CA SER A 387 2.09 15.25 0.15
C SER A 387 1.04 16.23 0.70
N LEU A 388 -0.25 15.90 0.63
CA LEU A 388 -1.32 16.69 1.25
C LEU A 388 -1.24 16.66 2.77
N ILE A 389 -1.02 15.48 3.37
CA ILE A 389 -0.90 15.35 4.83
C ILE A 389 0.32 16.13 5.35
N TYR A 390 1.45 16.07 4.64
CA TYR A 390 2.64 16.86 4.96
C TYR A 390 2.37 18.36 4.84
N ASP A 391 1.70 18.81 3.78
CA ASP A 391 1.37 20.22 3.59
C ASP A 391 0.45 20.72 4.70
N TYR A 392 -0.57 19.94 5.05
CA TYR A 392 -1.48 20.27 6.14
C TYR A 392 -0.76 20.34 7.50
N HIS A 393 0.07 19.35 7.82
CA HIS A 393 0.81 19.36 9.08
C HIS A 393 1.81 20.52 9.16
N TYR A 394 2.70 20.65 8.16
CA TYR A 394 3.82 21.59 8.22
C TYR A 394 3.45 23.03 7.82
N ASN A 395 2.68 23.20 6.76
CA ASN A 395 2.40 24.53 6.19
C ASN A 395 1.11 25.17 6.70
N VAL A 396 0.23 24.39 7.34
CA VAL A 396 -1.04 24.88 7.89
C VAL A 396 -1.01 24.84 9.41
N MET A 397 -0.92 23.66 10.03
CA MET A 397 -1.04 23.50 11.48
C MET A 397 0.21 23.99 12.23
N GLN A 398 1.40 23.47 11.91
CA GLN A 398 2.65 23.86 12.56
C GLN A 398 3.01 25.32 12.29
N LYS A 399 2.74 25.82 11.07
CA LYS A 399 2.95 27.25 10.74
C LYS A 399 2.09 28.20 11.59
N HIS A 400 0.87 27.79 11.96
CA HIS A 400 -0.01 28.63 12.76
C HIS A 400 0.34 28.59 14.25
N TYR A 401 0.54 27.39 14.81
CA TYR A 401 0.74 27.21 16.25
C TYR A 401 2.21 27.25 16.69
N GLY A 402 3.16 27.09 15.78
CA GLY A 402 4.60 27.06 16.09
C GLY A 402 4.93 25.91 17.03
N ASP A 403 5.57 26.22 18.16
CA ASP A 403 5.97 25.24 19.17
C ASP A 403 4.81 24.86 20.12
N LYS A 404 3.61 25.44 19.94
CA LYS A 404 2.42 25.15 20.77
C LYS A 404 1.60 23.96 20.27
N ILE A 405 2.09 23.23 19.26
CA ILE A 405 1.40 22.08 18.69
C ILE A 405 2.32 20.88 18.62
N GLU A 406 1.78 19.73 18.99
CA GLU A 406 2.44 18.44 18.84
C GLU A 406 1.50 17.47 18.13
N LEU A 407 1.99 16.83 17.07
CA LEU A 407 1.27 15.74 16.43
C LEU A 407 1.44 14.49 17.31
N MET A 408 0.36 14.06 17.95
CA MET A 408 0.38 12.88 18.81
C MET A 408 0.34 11.59 18.03
N TYR A 409 -0.55 11.51 17.03
CA TYR A 409 -0.84 10.29 16.32
C TYR A 409 -1.29 10.59 14.91
N THR A 410 -0.91 9.72 13.97
CA THR A 410 -1.45 9.74 12.62
C THR A 410 -1.81 8.32 12.18
N ASP A 411 -2.91 8.20 11.45
CA ASP A 411 -3.29 6.98 10.73
C ASP A 411 -3.82 7.33 9.35
N THR A 412 -2.95 7.28 8.35
CA THR A 412 -3.23 7.52 6.93
C THR A 412 -3.79 8.91 6.62
N ASP A 413 -5.07 9.12 6.90
CA ASP A 413 -5.85 10.33 6.70
C ASP A 413 -6.27 11.00 8.01
N SER A 414 -6.11 10.35 9.16
CA SER A 414 -6.36 10.92 10.48
C SER A 414 -5.09 11.51 11.13
N LEU A 415 -5.26 12.63 11.83
CA LEU A 415 -4.27 13.35 12.64
C LEU A 415 -4.87 13.66 14.02
N VAL A 416 -4.10 13.42 15.08
CA VAL A 416 -4.44 13.79 16.46
C VAL A 416 -3.40 14.76 16.96
N TYR A 417 -3.85 15.95 17.35
CA TYR A 417 -2.99 17.00 17.86
C TYR A 417 -3.25 17.28 19.33
N TYR A 418 -2.17 17.60 20.04
CA TYR A 418 -2.22 18.36 21.28
C TYR A 418 -1.84 19.80 20.97
N ILE A 419 -2.70 20.75 21.35
CA ILE A 419 -2.54 22.16 21.01
C ILE A 419 -2.69 23.00 22.28
N GLN A 420 -1.68 23.81 22.60
CA GLN A 420 -1.75 24.80 23.66
C GLN A 420 -2.36 26.10 23.12
N THR A 421 -3.65 26.32 23.36
CA THR A 421 -4.42 27.49 22.92
C THR A 421 -5.59 27.75 23.87
N ASP A 422 -6.10 28.98 23.88
CA ASP A 422 -7.24 29.36 24.70
C ASP A 422 -8.53 28.69 24.21
N ASP A 423 -8.83 28.79 22.92
CA ASP A 423 -9.97 28.11 22.29
C ASP A 423 -9.67 27.78 20.83
N PHE A 424 -9.56 26.49 20.55
CA PHE A 424 -9.32 25.97 19.20
C PHE A 424 -10.38 26.40 18.18
N TYR A 425 -11.65 26.52 18.58
CA TYR A 425 -12.73 26.92 17.67
C TYR A 425 -12.69 28.41 17.36
N GLU A 426 -12.25 29.24 18.30
CA GLU A 426 -11.99 30.66 18.02
C GLU A 426 -10.78 30.83 17.09
N ASP A 427 -9.72 30.04 17.26
CA ASP A 427 -8.60 30.02 16.31
C ASP A 427 -9.06 29.70 14.89
N LEU A 428 -9.97 28.73 14.73
CA LEU A 428 -10.56 28.39 13.44
C LEU A 428 -11.30 29.58 12.83
N LYS A 429 -12.17 30.26 13.58
CA LYS A 429 -12.91 31.42 13.05
C LYS A 429 -12.00 32.58 12.66
N ASN A 430 -10.99 32.84 13.47
CA ASN A 430 -10.11 34.00 13.31
C ASN A 430 -9.03 33.79 12.24
N ASN A 431 -8.85 32.55 11.77
CA ASN A 431 -7.87 32.23 10.75
C ASN A 431 -8.51 31.58 9.52
N ASN A 432 -8.77 32.40 8.50
CA ASN A 432 -9.28 31.94 7.21
C ASN A 432 -8.44 30.82 6.57
N ASN A 433 -7.13 30.76 6.80
CA ASN A 433 -6.27 29.70 6.26
C ASN A 433 -6.55 28.34 6.90
N LEU A 434 -6.89 28.31 8.20
CA LEU A 434 -7.33 27.11 8.90
C LEU A 434 -8.78 26.78 8.55
N PHE A 435 -9.66 27.76 8.65
CA PHE A 435 -11.09 27.59 8.38
C PHE A 435 -11.37 27.09 6.96
N ASN A 436 -10.61 27.57 5.98
CA ASN A 436 -10.76 27.18 4.58
C ASN A 436 -10.34 25.74 4.27
N ARG A 437 -9.81 25.00 5.26
CA ARG A 437 -9.38 23.60 5.12
C ARG A 437 -10.11 22.62 6.06
N MET A 438 -11.18 23.07 6.70
CA MET A 438 -11.95 22.29 7.67
C MET A 438 -13.38 22.09 7.20
N ASP A 439 -13.86 20.84 7.26
CA ASP A 439 -15.27 20.49 7.09
C ASP A 439 -15.93 20.49 8.46
N THR A 440 -16.63 21.58 8.78
CA THR A 440 -17.34 21.76 10.05
C THR A 440 -18.82 21.41 9.98
N SER A 441 -19.28 20.79 8.88
CA SER A 441 -20.69 20.46 8.65
C SER A 441 -21.26 19.40 9.58
N ASN A 442 -20.40 18.70 10.34
CA ASN A 442 -20.79 17.73 11.35
C ASN A 442 -20.92 18.33 12.77
N LEU A 443 -20.63 19.62 12.95
CA LEU A 443 -20.92 20.33 14.20
C LEU A 443 -22.43 20.56 14.34
N PRO A 444 -22.95 20.76 15.57
CA PRO A 444 -24.33 21.20 15.78
C PRO A 444 -24.64 22.48 14.99
N GLU A 445 -25.86 22.63 14.47
CA GLU A 445 -26.25 23.79 13.63
C GLU A 445 -26.15 25.13 14.39
N ASP A 446 -26.28 25.09 15.72
CA ASP A 446 -26.12 26.22 16.63
C ASP A 446 -24.65 26.52 16.98
N HIS A 447 -23.71 25.66 16.56
CA HIS A 447 -22.28 25.88 16.81
C HIS A 447 -21.75 27.02 15.93
N PRO A 448 -20.98 27.98 16.46
CA PRO A 448 -20.57 29.17 15.72
C PRO A 448 -19.52 28.93 14.62
N CYS A 449 -19.13 27.67 14.39
CA CYS A 449 -18.24 27.26 13.31
C CYS A 449 -18.96 26.39 12.27
N PHE A 450 -20.25 26.14 12.42
CA PHE A 450 -21.03 25.26 11.54
C PHE A 450 -21.15 25.88 10.13
N ILE A 451 -20.80 25.10 9.11
CA ILE A 451 -20.97 25.45 7.70
C ILE A 451 -21.49 24.22 6.94
N SER A 452 -22.64 24.36 6.31
CA SER A 452 -23.30 23.24 5.62
C SER A 452 -22.75 23.00 4.20
N GLU A 453 -22.23 24.05 3.55
CA GLU A 453 -21.75 24.05 2.16
C GLU A 453 -20.51 23.18 1.94
N ARG A 454 -19.77 22.87 3.02
CA ARG A 454 -18.47 22.18 3.00
C ARG A 454 -18.55 20.68 3.22
N LYS A 455 -19.77 20.17 3.37
CA LYS A 455 -20.03 18.78 3.69
C LYS A 455 -19.40 17.80 2.70
N LYS A 456 -18.42 17.04 3.19
CA LYS A 456 -17.70 15.96 2.50
C LYS A 456 -16.93 16.44 1.27
N ILE A 457 -16.44 17.68 1.25
CA ILE A 457 -15.51 18.14 0.22
C ILE A 457 -14.17 17.38 0.38
N PRO A 458 -13.64 16.73 -0.69
CA PRO A 458 -12.36 16.06 -0.61
C PRO A 458 -11.24 17.04 -0.25
N GLU A 459 -10.26 16.62 0.57
CA GLU A 459 -9.12 17.41 1.10
C GLU A 459 -9.35 18.11 2.44
N GLU A 460 -10.59 18.48 2.76
CA GLU A 460 -10.91 19.12 4.05
C GLU A 460 -10.86 18.12 5.22
N MET A 461 -10.54 18.61 6.42
CA MET A 461 -10.49 17.78 7.62
C MET A 461 -11.81 17.81 8.40
N ASP A 462 -12.32 16.62 8.74
CA ASP A 462 -13.50 16.38 9.57
C ASP A 462 -13.09 16.18 11.04
N VAL A 463 -13.93 16.60 11.98
CA VAL A 463 -13.66 16.60 13.44
C VAL A 463 -14.26 15.36 14.13
N LYS A 464 -15.06 14.53 13.44
CA LYS A 464 -15.64 13.30 14.01
C LYS A 464 -15.93 12.23 12.94
N ARG A 465 -15.40 11.00 13.11
CA ARG A 465 -15.61 9.91 12.13
C ARG A 465 -16.05 8.59 12.75
N GLU A 466 -17.18 8.04 12.29
CA GLU A 466 -17.61 6.66 12.54
C GLU A 466 -17.16 5.76 11.37
N ASN A 467 -16.49 4.63 11.65
CA ASN A 467 -15.99 3.74 10.60
C ASN A 467 -17.04 2.69 10.21
N VAL A 468 -17.62 2.85 9.03
CA VAL A 468 -18.63 1.94 8.46
C VAL A 468 -18.03 1.19 7.26
N SER A 469 -18.23 -0.13 7.21
CA SER A 469 -17.77 -0.98 6.10
C SER A 469 -18.85 -1.98 5.69
N ILE A 470 -18.99 -2.20 4.38
CA ILE A 470 -19.86 -3.25 3.83
C ILE A 470 -19.04 -4.53 3.71
N ARG A 471 -19.53 -5.64 4.28
CA ARG A 471 -18.89 -6.97 4.18
C ARG A 471 -19.91 -8.03 3.80
N SER A 472 -19.43 -9.08 3.12
CA SER A 472 -20.22 -10.29 2.89
C SER A 472 -19.84 -11.36 3.92
N PHE A 473 -20.84 -11.94 4.58
CA PHE A 473 -20.69 -13.14 5.40
C PHE A 473 -21.67 -14.19 4.88
N LYS A 474 -21.15 -15.35 4.45
CA LYS A 474 -21.94 -16.44 3.84
C LYS A 474 -22.88 -15.94 2.73
N HIS A 475 -22.36 -15.08 1.85
CA HIS A 475 -23.10 -14.46 0.73
C HIS A 475 -24.24 -13.49 1.13
N GLN A 476 -24.33 -13.10 2.40
CA GLN A 476 -25.21 -12.02 2.85
C GLN A 476 -24.40 -10.75 3.04
N LEU A 477 -24.82 -9.67 2.37
CA LEU A 477 -24.22 -8.34 2.54
C LEU A 477 -24.70 -7.73 3.86
N MET A 478 -23.76 -7.29 4.68
CA MET A 478 -24.03 -6.62 5.95
C MET A 478 -23.20 -5.36 6.07
N THR A 479 -23.77 -4.34 6.71
CA THR A 479 -23.06 -3.12 7.09
C THR A 479 -22.51 -3.29 8.51
N ILE A 480 -21.20 -3.21 8.67
CA ILE A 480 -20.51 -3.26 9.96
C ILE A 480 -20.11 -1.85 10.35
N LYS A 481 -20.65 -1.39 11.48
CA LYS A 481 -20.19 -0.19 12.17
C LYS A 481 -19.11 -0.58 13.17
N SER A 482 -17.99 0.12 13.14
CA SER A 482 -16.87 -0.13 14.04
C SER A 482 -16.31 1.19 14.55
N ASN A 483 -16.13 1.30 15.86
CA ASN A 483 -15.35 2.36 16.47
C ASN A 483 -13.92 1.85 16.59
N LYS A 484 -13.05 2.23 15.64
CA LYS A 484 -11.62 1.90 15.73
C LYS A 484 -10.93 2.93 16.62
N LEU A 485 -10.61 2.55 17.85
CA LEU A 485 -9.58 3.18 18.66
C LEU A 485 -8.34 2.28 18.61
N THR A 486 -7.50 2.43 17.59
CA THR A 486 -6.23 1.69 17.52
C THR A 486 -5.12 2.52 18.15
N PHE A 487 -5.07 2.54 19.47
CA PHE A 487 -3.86 2.88 20.20
C PHE A 487 -3.16 1.57 20.57
N ASN A 488 -2.06 1.25 19.89
CA ASN A 488 -1.22 0.10 20.25
C ASN A 488 -0.11 0.57 21.20
N ASN A 489 -0.12 0.10 22.44
CA ASN A 489 0.94 0.39 23.41
C ASN A 489 2.29 -0.25 23.06
N PHE A 490 2.34 -1.10 22.03
CA PHE A 490 3.54 -1.73 21.47
C PHE A 490 3.96 -1.12 20.11
N ASP A 491 3.63 0.15 19.83
CA ASP A 491 4.17 0.83 18.65
C ASP A 491 5.70 1.04 18.80
N ASP A 492 6.46 0.20 18.10
CA ASP A 492 7.93 0.17 18.06
C ASP A 492 8.49 1.00 16.89
N LYS A 493 7.63 1.69 16.13
CA LYS A 493 8.03 2.49 14.96
C LYS A 493 8.85 3.72 15.34
N ARG A 494 8.91 4.08 16.62
CA ARG A 494 9.65 5.21 17.17
C ARG A 494 10.37 4.81 18.45
N VAL A 495 11.37 5.58 18.85
CA VAL A 495 12.11 5.36 20.11
C VAL A 495 11.39 6.12 21.22
N ILE A 496 10.95 5.40 22.25
CA ILE A 496 10.26 5.96 23.41
C ILE A 496 11.30 6.50 24.39
N LEU A 497 11.12 7.74 24.83
CA LEU A 497 12.02 8.37 25.81
C LEU A 497 11.78 7.83 27.23
N GLU A 498 12.61 8.29 28.18
CA GLU A 498 12.57 7.83 29.57
C GLU A 498 11.22 8.14 30.23
N ASP A 499 10.63 9.29 29.91
CA ASP A 499 9.32 9.74 30.40
C ASP A 499 8.13 8.88 29.93
N LYS A 500 8.34 7.98 28.96
CA LYS A 500 7.32 7.11 28.34
C LYS A 500 6.21 7.86 27.59
N ILE A 501 6.32 9.17 27.44
CA ILE A 501 5.35 10.04 26.78
C ILE A 501 5.88 10.45 25.41
N HIS A 502 7.07 11.03 25.38
CA HIS A 502 7.65 11.58 24.17
C HIS A 502 8.42 10.52 23.40
N THR A 503 8.51 10.71 22.08
CA THR A 503 9.21 9.77 21.21
C THR A 503 10.06 10.48 20.16
N LEU A 504 11.16 9.84 19.79
CA LEU A 504 12.01 10.28 18.70
C LEU A 504 11.92 9.32 17.53
N ALA A 505 11.92 9.85 16.31
CA ALA A 505 12.00 9.01 15.13
C ALA A 505 13.37 8.30 15.07
N HIS A 506 13.42 7.08 14.54
CA HIS A 506 14.68 6.36 14.42
C HIS A 506 15.69 7.14 13.57
N GLY A 507 16.94 7.23 14.03
CA GLY A 507 17.99 8.02 13.40
C GLY A 507 18.03 9.50 13.82
N HIS A 508 17.20 9.91 14.78
CA HIS A 508 17.32 11.23 15.42
C HIS A 508 18.72 11.42 16.01
N TYR A 509 19.26 12.65 15.98
CA TYR A 509 20.69 12.86 16.30
C TYR A 509 21.00 12.66 17.80
N SER A 510 19.99 12.81 18.66
CA SER A 510 20.08 12.63 20.11
C SER A 510 20.02 11.17 20.54
N LEU A 511 19.62 10.26 19.64
CA LEU A 511 19.68 8.82 19.84
C LEU A 511 21.12 8.38 19.57
N LYS A 512 21.91 8.26 20.63
CA LYS A 512 23.30 7.78 20.57
C LYS A 512 23.39 6.30 20.27
#